data_AF-A0A1B8ZRN5-F1
#
_entry.id   AF-A0A1B8ZRN5-F1
#
_cell.length_a   1.000
_cell.length_b   1.000
_cell.length_c   1.000
_cell.angle_alpha   90.00
_cell.angle_beta   90.00
_cell.angle_gamma   90.00
#
_symmetry.space_group_name_H-M   'P 1'
#
loop_
_entity.id
_entity.type
_entity.pdbx_description
1 polymer ?
#
loop_
_entity_poly.entity_id
_entity_poly.type
_entity_poly.pdbx_seq_one_letter_code
_entity_poly.pdbx_strand_id
1 'polypeptide(L)'
;MNPYYNFSMEDFLKYLKSLDINKQKRMLFMVEADFYLYESIEYNTDFGTYPDYQNRGFDKHIRTPFYVHYTRFIFSIPEDVFNKPDDKAKDHWEELKKMLLEELNLKQDIFDYEYQSFIIGLKLKEMRLCSKKEFVVRSGLSLRKINQIEDYCFLAKIHDILTYAEKGLGRKMSLNFIRENTDKK
;
A
#
# COMPACT_ATOMS: atom_id res chain seq x y z
N MET A 1 24.97 -7.40 15.36
CA MET A 1 24.31 -7.81 14.09
C MET A 1 22.89 -7.32 14.13
N ASN A 2 22.50 -6.49 13.17
CA ASN A 2 21.11 -6.04 13.07
C ASN A 2 20.27 -7.25 12.58
N PRO A 3 19.17 -7.63 13.27
CA PRO A 3 18.35 -8.80 12.93
C PRO A 3 17.71 -8.73 11.53
N TYR A 4 17.70 -7.56 10.89
CA TYR A 4 17.28 -7.39 9.49
C TYR A 4 18.31 -7.93 8.46
N TYR A 5 19.57 -8.17 8.86
CA TYR A 5 20.62 -8.67 7.96
C TYR A 5 20.58 -10.18 7.69
N ASN A 6 19.76 -10.95 8.42
CA ASN A 6 19.54 -12.38 8.14
C ASN A 6 18.33 -12.61 7.21
N PHE A 7 17.93 -11.58 6.46
CA PHE A 7 16.85 -11.69 5.50
C PHE A 7 17.34 -12.37 4.21
N SER A 8 16.73 -13.52 3.87
CA SER A 8 16.92 -14.15 2.57
C SER A 8 15.79 -13.76 1.63
N MET A 9 16.14 -13.33 0.41
CA MET A 9 15.17 -13.12 -0.68
C MET A 9 14.36 -14.39 -0.96
N GLU A 10 14.96 -15.57 -0.78
CA GLU A 10 14.27 -16.86 -0.92
C GLU A 10 13.17 -17.04 0.13
N ASP A 11 13.43 -16.65 1.39
CA ASP A 11 12.44 -16.74 2.47
C ASP A 11 11.27 -15.78 2.23
N PHE A 12 11.55 -14.60 1.69
CA PHE A 12 10.51 -13.65 1.29
C PHE A 12 9.69 -14.16 0.12
N LEU A 13 10.33 -14.64 -0.95
CA LEU A 13 9.64 -15.23 -2.08
C LEU A 13 8.77 -16.42 -1.65
N LYS A 14 9.28 -17.29 -0.78
CA LYS A 14 8.54 -18.42 -0.22
C LYS A 14 7.32 -17.95 0.56
N TYR A 15 7.48 -16.93 1.42
CA TYR A 15 6.35 -16.35 2.16
C TYR A 15 5.34 -15.69 1.21
N LEU A 16 5.80 -14.88 0.27
CA LEU A 16 4.98 -14.16 -0.70
C LEU A 16 4.15 -15.15 -1.54
N LYS A 17 4.78 -16.20 -2.08
CA LYS A 17 4.10 -17.28 -2.83
C LYS A 17 3.09 -18.06 -1.99
N SER A 18 3.20 -18.06 -0.66
CA SER A 18 2.21 -18.69 0.24
C SER A 18 0.93 -17.85 0.41
N LEU A 19 0.98 -16.56 0.05
CA LEU A 19 -0.17 -15.66 0.13
C LEU A 19 -1.09 -15.81 -1.09
N ASP A 20 -2.37 -15.45 -0.93
CA ASP A 20 -3.26 -15.29 -2.07
C ASP A 20 -2.81 -14.12 -2.96
N ILE A 21 -3.21 -14.16 -4.24
CA ILE A 21 -2.76 -13.21 -5.26
C ILE A 21 -2.99 -11.74 -4.87
N ASN A 22 -4.06 -11.44 -4.13
CA ASN A 22 -4.36 -10.06 -3.73
C ASN A 22 -3.45 -9.59 -2.60
N LYS A 23 -3.10 -10.49 -1.66
CA LYS A 23 -2.10 -10.20 -0.63
C LYS A 23 -0.69 -10.09 -1.21
N GLN A 24 -0.35 -10.89 -2.23
CA GLN A 24 0.91 -10.74 -2.96
C GLN A 24 1.03 -9.34 -3.56
N LYS A 25 0.03 -8.95 -4.36
CA LYS A 25 -0.08 -7.61 -4.95
C LYS A 25 -0.01 -6.52 -3.89
N ARG A 26 -0.81 -6.61 -2.81
CA ARG A 26 -0.79 -5.63 -1.72
C ARG A 26 0.59 -5.48 -1.07
N MET A 27 1.31 -6.59 -0.84
CA MET A 27 2.65 -6.53 -0.25
C MET A 27 3.61 -5.78 -1.17
N LEU A 28 3.61 -6.12 -2.47
CA LEU A 28 4.44 -5.42 -3.46
C LEU A 28 4.06 -3.93 -3.61
N PHE A 29 2.75 -3.60 -3.58
CA PHE A 29 2.28 -2.22 -3.61
C PHE A 29 2.72 -1.43 -2.37
N MET A 30 2.75 -2.06 -1.19
CA MET A 30 3.25 -1.42 0.02
C MET A 30 4.75 -1.14 -0.07
N VAL A 31 5.53 -2.08 -0.62
CA VAL A 31 6.96 -1.86 -0.87
C VAL A 31 7.17 -0.70 -1.84
N GLU A 32 6.46 -0.69 -2.97
CA GLU A 32 6.56 0.41 -3.93
C GLU A 32 6.15 1.76 -3.30
N ALA A 33 5.11 1.75 -2.49
CA ALA A 33 4.65 2.94 -1.81
C ALA A 33 5.68 3.49 -0.79
N ASP A 34 6.47 2.64 -0.12
CA ASP A 34 7.57 3.11 0.75
C ASP A 34 8.62 3.92 -0.01
N PHE A 35 8.92 3.54 -1.25
CA PHE A 35 9.93 4.20 -2.08
C PHE A 35 9.44 5.53 -2.65
N TYR A 36 8.18 5.59 -3.10
CA TYR A 36 7.70 6.71 -3.92
C TYR A 36 6.71 7.63 -3.22
N LEU A 37 5.98 7.19 -2.19
CA LEU A 37 5.04 8.09 -1.50
C LEU A 37 5.73 9.01 -0.50
N TYR A 38 6.94 8.69 -0.04
CA TYR A 38 7.69 9.59 0.83
C TYR A 38 7.93 10.97 0.20
N GLU A 39 7.99 11.04 -1.14
CA GLU A 39 8.18 12.27 -1.90
C GLU A 39 6.92 13.15 -1.98
N SER A 40 5.76 12.57 -1.66
CA SER A 40 4.52 13.32 -1.48
C SER A 40 4.61 14.06 -0.15
N ILE A 41 4.84 15.38 -0.20
CA ILE A 41 4.92 16.29 0.97
C ILE A 41 3.73 16.11 1.95
N GLU A 42 2.62 15.55 1.48
CA GLU A 42 1.38 15.37 2.23
C GLU A 42 1.16 13.95 2.76
N TYR A 43 1.94 12.94 2.35
CA TYR A 43 1.65 11.53 2.68
C TYR A 43 2.60 10.98 3.73
N ASN A 44 2.06 10.67 4.92
CA ASN A 44 2.79 9.86 5.89
C ASN A 44 2.75 8.39 5.46
N THR A 45 3.89 7.82 5.04
CA THR A 45 4.04 6.41 4.65
C THR A 45 3.87 5.43 5.82
N ASP A 46 3.46 5.89 6.99
CA ASP A 46 3.19 5.02 8.10
C ASP A 46 1.91 4.20 7.86
N PHE A 47 2.07 3.10 7.12
CA PHE A 47 1.02 2.13 6.76
C PHE A 47 0.34 1.49 7.98
N GLY A 48 0.80 1.81 9.20
CA GLY A 48 0.34 1.26 10.47
C GLY A 48 0.18 2.25 11.62
N THR A 49 0.78 3.45 11.64
CA THR A 49 0.62 4.35 12.80
C THR A 49 -0.57 5.29 12.69
N TYR A 50 -1.44 5.11 13.66
CA TYR A 50 -2.40 6.12 14.05
C TYR A 50 -1.65 7.21 14.85
N PRO A 51 -2.17 8.44 14.92
CA PRO A 51 -1.56 9.56 15.66
C PRO A 51 -1.27 9.29 17.15
N ASP A 52 -1.73 8.17 17.72
CA ASP A 52 -1.78 7.98 19.18
C ASP A 52 -1.06 6.73 19.73
N TYR A 53 -0.26 5.99 18.96
CA TYR A 53 0.40 4.79 19.52
C TYR A 53 1.73 4.41 18.86
N GLN A 54 2.83 5.01 19.32
CA GLN A 54 4.18 4.47 19.08
C GLN A 54 4.29 2.97 19.49
N ASN A 55 3.46 2.50 20.42
CA ASN A 55 3.47 1.11 20.89
C ASN A 55 2.59 0.13 20.09
N ARG A 56 1.45 0.56 19.49
CA ARG A 56 0.55 -0.37 18.75
C ARG A 56 0.99 -0.62 17.31
N GLY A 57 1.66 0.35 16.69
CA GLY A 57 2.29 0.17 15.37
C GLY A 57 3.35 -0.92 15.46
N PHE A 58 4.31 -0.74 16.36
CA PHE A 58 5.38 -1.71 16.64
C PHE A 58 4.84 -3.11 16.96
N ASP A 59 3.78 -3.21 17.78
CA ASP A 59 3.14 -4.47 18.14
C ASP A 59 2.55 -5.21 16.91
N LYS A 60 1.96 -4.49 15.95
CA LYS A 60 1.48 -5.09 14.69
C LYS A 60 2.62 -5.57 13.81
N HIS A 61 3.71 -4.80 13.72
CA HIS A 61 4.91 -5.17 12.97
C HIS A 61 5.57 -6.44 13.53
N ILE A 62 5.40 -6.73 14.82
CA ILE A 62 5.93 -7.95 15.45
C ILE A 62 4.95 -9.12 15.37
N ARG A 63 3.65 -8.89 15.57
CA ARG A 63 2.65 -9.97 15.71
C ARG A 63 2.09 -10.51 14.40
N THR A 64 2.19 -9.76 13.31
CA THR A 64 1.54 -10.14 12.05
C THR A 64 2.59 -10.59 11.03
N PRO A 65 2.61 -11.87 10.59
CA PRO A 65 3.59 -12.35 9.61
C PRO A 65 3.66 -11.48 8.36
N PHE A 66 2.52 -10.96 7.89
CA PHE A 66 2.47 -10.05 6.75
C PHE A 66 3.35 -8.81 6.96
N TYR A 67 3.18 -8.11 8.08
CA TYR A 67 3.96 -6.90 8.37
C TYR A 67 5.40 -7.23 8.75
N VAL A 68 5.66 -8.36 9.41
CA VAL A 68 7.02 -8.84 9.71
C VAL A 68 7.81 -9.04 8.42
N HIS A 69 7.27 -9.80 7.46
CA HIS A 69 7.97 -10.13 6.21
C HIS A 69 8.12 -8.90 5.31
N TYR A 70 7.10 -8.06 5.23
CA TYR A 70 7.17 -6.77 4.53
C TYR A 70 8.27 -5.87 5.13
N THR A 71 8.25 -5.64 6.45
CA THR A 71 9.21 -4.76 7.13
C THR A 71 10.65 -5.29 7.02
N ARG A 72 10.84 -6.62 7.07
CA ARG A 72 12.17 -7.21 6.86
C ARG A 72 12.66 -7.03 5.43
N PHE A 73 11.79 -7.19 4.43
CA PHE A 73 12.17 -7.03 3.04
C PHE A 73 12.49 -5.58 2.71
N ILE A 74 11.61 -4.64 3.07
CA ILE A 74 11.83 -3.23 2.76
C ILE A 74 13.14 -2.74 3.40
N PHE A 75 13.45 -3.12 4.64
CA PHE A 75 14.70 -2.74 5.31
C PHE A 75 15.93 -3.54 4.88
N SER A 76 15.78 -4.54 4.01
CA SER A 76 16.90 -5.23 3.37
C SER A 76 17.37 -4.55 2.08
N ILE A 77 16.53 -3.67 1.51
CA ILE A 77 16.81 -2.98 0.25
C ILE A 77 17.75 -1.78 0.45
N PRO A 78 17.52 -0.84 1.39
CA PRO A 78 18.44 0.25 1.68
C PRO A 78 19.52 -0.18 2.70
N GLU A 79 20.70 0.41 2.59
CA GLU A 79 21.81 0.21 3.54
C GLU A 79 21.55 0.90 4.90
N ASP A 80 20.69 1.93 4.95
CA ASP A 80 20.28 2.64 6.16
C ASP A 80 18.76 2.57 6.38
N VAL A 81 18.36 1.97 7.50
CA VAL A 81 16.97 1.72 7.92
C VAL A 81 16.21 3.01 8.27
N PHE A 82 16.92 4.09 8.61
CA PHE A 82 16.32 5.33 9.10
C PHE A 82 16.31 6.48 8.09
N ASN A 83 16.93 6.29 6.92
CA ASN A 83 16.98 7.31 5.89
C ASN A 83 15.84 7.16 4.88
N LYS A 84 15.50 8.30 4.25
CA LYS A 84 14.63 8.33 3.09
C LYS A 84 15.28 7.51 1.97
N PRO A 85 14.52 6.73 1.20
CA PRO A 85 15.06 6.03 0.05
C PRO A 85 15.70 7.01 -0.93
N ASP A 86 16.97 6.76 -1.28
CA ASP A 86 17.70 7.51 -2.29
C ASP A 86 17.46 6.92 -3.69
N ASP A 87 18.01 7.57 -4.72
CA ASP A 87 17.83 7.11 -6.11
C ASP A 87 18.41 5.71 -6.33
N LYS A 88 19.50 5.36 -5.64
CA LYS A 88 20.09 4.01 -5.67
C LYS A 88 19.13 2.95 -5.14
N ALA A 89 18.45 3.23 -4.02
CA ALA A 89 17.49 2.30 -3.44
C ALA A 89 16.25 2.13 -4.32
N LYS A 90 15.80 3.20 -4.99
CA LYS A 90 14.70 3.15 -5.98
C LYS A 90 15.09 2.34 -7.22
N ASP A 91 16.28 2.57 -7.77
CA ASP A 91 16.78 1.79 -8.91
C ASP A 91 16.87 0.30 -8.56
N HIS A 92 17.37 -0.01 -7.36
CA HIS A 92 17.43 -1.38 -6.88
C HIS A 92 16.03 -2.02 -6.72
N TRP A 93 15.06 -1.25 -6.22
CA TRP A 93 13.67 -1.70 -6.16
C TRP A 93 13.10 -1.99 -7.55
N GLU A 94 13.34 -1.13 -8.55
CA GLU A 94 12.86 -1.36 -9.92
C GLU A 94 13.41 -2.64 -10.56
N GLU A 95 14.67 -2.99 -10.27
CA GLU A 95 15.26 -4.27 -10.68
C GLU A 95 14.59 -5.46 -9.98
N LEU A 96 14.46 -5.39 -8.65
CA LEU A 96 13.83 -6.44 -7.84
C LEU A 96 12.35 -6.63 -8.20
N LYS A 97 11.63 -5.54 -8.48
CA LYS A 97 10.22 -5.57 -8.87
C LYS A 97 10.02 -6.40 -10.13
N LYS A 98 10.84 -6.19 -11.17
CA LYS A 98 10.75 -6.96 -12.42
C LYS A 98 10.89 -8.46 -12.15
N MET A 99 11.91 -8.85 -11.38
CA MET A 99 12.12 -10.25 -10.99
C MET A 99 10.93 -10.81 -10.19
N LEU A 100 10.41 -10.05 -9.22
CA LEU A 100 9.28 -10.47 -8.39
C LEU A 100 8.00 -10.66 -9.21
N LEU A 101 7.73 -9.77 -10.17
CA LEU A 101 6.55 -9.88 -11.02
C LEU A 101 6.63 -11.08 -11.95
N GLU A 102 7.81 -11.35 -12.53
CA GLU A 102 8.06 -12.55 -13.33
C GLU A 102 7.85 -13.83 -12.51
N GLU A 103 8.44 -13.91 -11.32
CA GLU A 103 8.33 -15.06 -10.41
C GLU A 103 6.90 -15.34 -9.92
N LEU A 104 6.05 -14.32 -9.90
CA LEU A 104 4.64 -14.41 -9.49
C LEU A 104 3.68 -14.49 -10.68
N ASN A 105 4.18 -14.47 -11.91
CA ASN A 105 3.38 -14.40 -13.13
C ASN A 105 2.38 -13.22 -13.11
N LEU A 106 2.84 -12.07 -12.64
CA LEU A 106 2.11 -10.81 -12.60
C LEU A 106 2.57 -9.92 -13.77
N LYS A 107 1.62 -9.32 -14.48
CA LYS A 107 1.97 -8.40 -15.56
C LYS A 107 2.20 -6.98 -15.02
N GLN A 108 3.26 -6.32 -15.50
CA GLN A 108 3.63 -4.95 -15.11
C GLN A 108 2.50 -3.94 -15.36
N ASP A 109 1.84 -4.00 -16.52
CA ASP A 109 0.76 -3.08 -16.90
C ASP A 109 -0.44 -3.15 -15.94
N ILE A 110 -0.81 -4.37 -15.53
CA ILE A 110 -1.87 -4.60 -14.54
C ILE A 110 -1.41 -4.12 -13.17
N PHE A 111 -0.16 -4.40 -12.80
CA PHE A 111 0.42 -3.96 -11.55
C PHE A 111 0.38 -2.45 -11.41
N ASP A 112 0.85 -1.70 -12.41
CA ASP A 112 0.90 -0.24 -12.39
C ASP A 112 -0.50 0.37 -12.25
N TYR A 113 -1.48 -0.17 -12.99
CA TYR A 113 -2.87 0.28 -12.91
C TYR A 113 -3.50 0.02 -11.53
N GLU A 114 -3.33 -1.20 -11.00
CA GLU A 114 -3.84 -1.57 -9.68
C GLU A 114 -3.12 -0.82 -8.55
N TYR A 115 -1.84 -0.50 -8.72
CA TYR A 115 -1.06 0.31 -7.81
C TYR A 115 -1.65 1.73 -7.68
N GLN A 116 -2.01 2.38 -8.80
CA GLN A 116 -2.69 3.68 -8.74
C GLN A 116 -3.98 3.63 -7.91
N SER A 117 -4.75 2.54 -8.06
CA SER A 117 -5.96 2.32 -7.26
C SER A 117 -5.62 2.13 -5.79
N PHE A 118 -4.59 1.36 -5.47
CA PHE A 118 -4.08 1.18 -4.11
C PHE A 118 -3.70 2.52 -3.46
N ILE A 119 -3.01 3.42 -4.17
CA ILE A 119 -2.68 4.78 -3.70
C ILE A 119 -3.93 5.58 -3.34
N ILE A 120 -5.02 5.45 -4.09
CA ILE A 120 -6.30 6.10 -3.74
C ILE A 120 -6.78 5.61 -2.36
N GLY A 121 -6.75 4.31 -2.11
CA GLY A 121 -7.16 3.71 -0.83
C GLY A 121 -6.34 4.23 0.35
N LEU A 122 -5.03 4.34 0.13
CA LEU A 122 -4.07 4.90 1.08
C LEU A 122 -4.37 6.37 1.45
N LYS A 123 -4.64 7.22 0.46
CA LYS A 123 -5.04 8.62 0.68
C LYS A 123 -6.38 8.73 1.41
N LEU A 124 -7.35 7.87 1.06
CA LEU A 124 -8.65 7.82 1.73
C LEU A 124 -8.53 7.37 3.20
N LYS A 125 -7.61 6.44 3.49
CA LYS A 125 -7.31 5.97 4.85
C LYS A 125 -6.75 7.10 5.71
N GLU A 126 -5.82 7.88 5.18
CA GLU A 126 -5.20 9.03 5.86
C GLU A 126 -6.25 10.12 6.17
N MET A 127 -7.10 10.47 5.21
CA MET A 127 -8.15 11.48 5.38
C MET A 127 -9.22 11.09 6.41
N ARG A 128 -9.33 9.81 6.80
CA ARG A 128 -10.40 9.33 7.68
C ARG A 128 -10.36 9.95 9.08
N LEU A 129 -9.17 10.19 9.63
CA LEU A 129 -8.91 10.87 10.91
C LEU A 129 -9.82 10.49 12.10
N CYS A 130 -10.31 9.25 12.14
CA CYS A 130 -11.12 8.72 13.25
C CYS A 130 -10.86 7.22 13.42
N SER A 131 -11.69 6.48 14.15
CA SER A 131 -11.67 5.02 14.17
C SER A 131 -12.53 4.41 13.06
N LYS A 132 -12.26 3.16 12.65
CA LYS A 132 -13.12 2.49 11.64
C LYS A 132 -14.55 2.30 12.15
N LYS A 133 -14.73 2.09 13.45
CA LYS A 133 -16.05 1.93 14.07
C LYS A 133 -16.89 3.21 13.94
N GLU A 134 -16.31 4.36 14.24
CA GLU A 134 -16.99 5.66 14.04
C GLU A 134 -17.27 5.91 12.55
N PHE A 135 -16.32 5.56 11.69
CA PHE A 135 -16.47 5.77 10.26
C PHE A 135 -17.55 4.89 9.62
N VAL A 136 -17.78 3.67 10.13
CA VAL A 136 -18.92 2.82 9.75
C VAL A 136 -20.23 3.56 9.97
N VAL A 137 -20.40 4.18 11.15
CA VAL A 137 -21.63 4.92 11.50
C VAL A 137 -21.82 6.11 10.56
N ARG A 138 -20.74 6.85 10.26
CA ARG A 138 -20.78 8.04 9.41
C ARG A 138 -21.05 7.73 7.93
N SER A 139 -20.31 6.77 7.37
CA SER A 139 -20.36 6.44 5.93
C SER A 139 -21.51 5.50 5.56
N GLY A 140 -22.03 4.72 6.52
CA GLY A 140 -22.95 3.61 6.26
C GLY A 140 -22.28 2.38 5.61
N LEU A 141 -20.96 2.41 5.39
CA LEU A 141 -20.22 1.27 4.87
C LEU A 141 -19.92 0.27 5.99
N SER A 142 -19.92 -1.02 5.64
CA SER A 142 -19.48 -2.05 6.59
C SER A 142 -17.97 -1.97 6.83
N LEU A 143 -17.52 -2.46 7.99
CA LEU A 143 -16.10 -2.54 8.32
C LEU A 143 -15.29 -3.30 7.24
N ARG A 144 -15.89 -4.35 6.65
CA ARG A 144 -15.28 -5.10 5.55
C ARG A 144 -15.05 -4.23 4.32
N LYS A 145 -16.01 -3.40 3.93
CA LYS A 145 -15.87 -2.48 2.79
C LYS A 145 -14.84 -1.40 3.06
N ILE A 146 -14.81 -0.84 4.27
CA ILE A 146 -13.77 0.12 4.68
C ILE A 146 -12.38 -0.51 4.59
N ASN A 147 -12.20 -1.73 5.12
CA ASN A 147 -10.93 -2.44 4.98
C ASN A 147 -10.58 -2.71 3.51
N GLN A 148 -11.56 -3.08 2.68
CA GLN A 148 -11.31 -3.29 1.26
C GLN A 148 -10.88 -2.00 0.56
N ILE A 149 -11.54 -0.87 0.82
CA ILE A 149 -11.16 0.43 0.22
C ILE A 149 -9.78 0.87 0.69
N GLU A 150 -9.49 0.78 1.99
CA GLU A 150 -8.23 1.30 2.53
C GLU A 150 -7.03 0.39 2.24
N ASP A 151 -7.22 -0.93 2.27
CA ASP A 151 -6.11 -1.90 2.20
C ASP A 151 -6.02 -2.63 0.85
N TYR A 152 -7.11 -2.67 0.07
CA TYR A 152 -7.23 -3.41 -1.20
C TYR A 152 -8.06 -2.63 -2.23
N CYS A 153 -7.83 -1.32 -2.34
CA CYS A 153 -8.66 -0.44 -3.17
C CYS A 153 -8.80 -0.89 -4.64
N PHE A 154 -7.76 -1.55 -5.17
CA PHE A 154 -7.78 -2.18 -6.50
C PHE A 154 -8.85 -3.28 -6.68
N LEU A 155 -9.49 -3.74 -5.60
CA LEU A 155 -10.65 -4.64 -5.61
C LEU A 155 -11.96 -3.94 -5.24
N ALA A 156 -11.91 -2.65 -4.85
CA ALA A 156 -13.08 -1.94 -4.35
C ALA A 156 -13.97 -1.48 -5.50
N LYS A 157 -15.29 -1.51 -5.27
CA LYS A 157 -16.25 -0.96 -6.24
C LYS A 157 -16.20 0.56 -6.19
N ILE A 158 -16.23 1.20 -7.37
CA ILE A 158 -16.27 2.67 -7.49
C ILE A 158 -17.38 3.27 -6.63
N HIS A 159 -18.57 2.66 -6.60
CA HIS A 159 -19.68 3.14 -5.78
C HIS A 159 -19.36 3.14 -4.26
N ASP A 160 -18.62 2.14 -3.78
CA ASP A 160 -18.21 2.07 -2.38
C ASP A 160 -17.15 3.14 -2.06
N ILE A 161 -16.25 3.43 -3.00
CA ILE A 161 -15.25 4.52 -2.90
C ILE A 161 -15.94 5.89 -2.85
N LEU A 162 -16.91 6.12 -3.75
CA LEU A 162 -17.70 7.36 -3.75
C LEU A 162 -18.47 7.51 -2.44
N THR A 163 -19.08 6.44 -1.94
CA THR A 163 -19.77 6.45 -0.64
C THR A 163 -18.81 6.79 0.50
N TYR A 164 -17.60 6.22 0.49
CA TYR A 164 -16.56 6.50 1.47
C TYR A 164 -16.20 8.00 1.46
N ALA A 165 -15.97 8.58 0.28
CA ALA A 165 -15.58 9.98 0.14
C ALA A 165 -16.73 10.95 0.49
N GLU A 166 -17.90 10.76 -0.11
CA GLU A 166 -19.01 11.71 0.01
C GLU A 166 -19.68 11.64 1.37
N LYS A 167 -20.04 10.44 1.82
CA LYS A 167 -20.75 10.28 3.12
C LYS A 167 -19.77 10.19 4.27
N GLY A 168 -18.66 9.47 4.10
CA GLY A 168 -17.67 9.27 5.15
C GLY A 168 -16.80 10.50 5.37
N LEU A 169 -16.19 11.04 4.31
CA LEU A 169 -15.29 12.20 4.43
C LEU A 169 -15.99 13.55 4.24
N GLY A 170 -17.24 13.58 3.77
CA GLY A 170 -17.93 14.83 3.45
C GLY A 170 -17.33 15.56 2.25
N ARG A 171 -16.57 14.84 1.39
CA ARG A 171 -15.88 15.42 0.24
C ARG A 171 -16.54 14.96 -1.05
N LYS A 172 -16.84 15.92 -1.94
CA LYS A 172 -17.25 15.60 -3.32
C LYS A 172 -16.00 15.13 -4.08
N MET A 173 -16.06 13.92 -4.64
CA MET A 173 -15.04 13.44 -5.57
C MET A 173 -15.60 13.50 -6.99
N SER A 174 -14.96 14.29 -7.85
CA SER A 174 -15.15 14.19 -9.30
C SER A 174 -14.17 13.17 -9.85
N LEU A 175 -14.67 12.01 -10.26
CA LEU A 175 -13.89 11.08 -11.07
C LEU A 175 -13.88 11.60 -12.51
N ASN A 176 -12.95 12.50 -12.82
CA ASN A 176 -12.71 12.92 -14.20
C ASN A 176 -11.96 11.80 -14.92
N PHE A 177 -12.70 10.81 -15.43
CA PHE A 177 -12.17 9.87 -16.42
C PHE A 177 -12.14 10.55 -17.79
N ILE A 178 -11.35 11.60 -17.95
CA ILE A 178 -11.04 12.11 -19.29
C ILE A 178 -9.95 11.18 -19.84
N ARG A 179 -10.37 10.17 -20.61
CA ARG A 179 -9.49 9.67 -21.67
C ARG A 179 -9.33 10.83 -22.61
N GLU A 180 -8.18 11.49 -22.58
CA GLU A 180 -7.77 12.28 -23.73
C GLU A 180 -7.66 11.28 -24.89
N ASN A 181 -8.72 11.18 -25.69
CA ASN A 181 -8.63 10.67 -27.05
C ASN A 181 -7.64 11.59 -27.75
N THR A 182 -6.37 11.20 -27.73
CA THR A 182 -5.36 11.70 -28.65
C THR A 182 -5.61 11.05 -30.00
N ASP A 183 -6.79 11.31 -30.57
CA ASP A 183 -7.00 11.21 -32.01
C ASP A 183 -6.30 12.42 -32.62
N LYS A 184 -5.00 12.27 -32.83
CA LYS A 184 -4.26 13.12 -33.76
C LYS A 184 -4.73 12.78 -35.17
N LYS A 185 -5.46 13.73 -35.75
CA LYS A 185 -5.63 14.08 -37.18
C LYS A 185 -5.58 12.95 -38.21
#